data_AF-A0A432GNY3-F1
#
_entry.id   AF-A0A432GNY3-F1
#
_cell.length_a   1.000
_cell.length_b   1.000
_cell.length_c   1.000
_cell.angle_alpha   90.00
_cell.angle_beta   90.00
_cell.angle_gamma   90.00
#
_symmetry.space_group_name_H-M   'P 1'
#
loop_
_entity.id
_entity.type
_entity.pdbx_description
1 polymer ?
#
loop_
_entity_poly.entity_id
_entity_poly.type
_entity_poly.pdbx_seq_one_letter_code
_entity_poly.pdbx_strand_id
1 'polypeptide(L)'
;MSPKLTFTICSAVSFLFSISFYVFAEFFTKITFPQAEGYAIELGNAMRYVLAASIFLASSMLFHLRNLTGESNQKSVLFGTSLGFAVVCITLLTYIQLGQSMQYLQLLQQGFCRFFVSFLKAN
;
A
#
# COMPACT_ATOMS: atom_id res chain seq x y z
N MET A 1 9.55 -20.55 16.22
CA MET A 1 8.33 -20.52 15.38
C MET A 1 8.69 -20.98 13.98
N SER A 2 7.78 -21.67 13.26
CA SER A 2 8.03 -21.99 11.86
C SER A 2 7.95 -20.71 11.00
N PRO A 3 8.78 -20.55 9.95
CA PRO A 3 8.73 -19.36 9.09
C PRO A 3 7.33 -19.08 8.52
N LYS A 4 6.58 -20.14 8.18
CA LYS A 4 5.20 -20.07 7.71
C LYS A 4 4.25 -19.41 8.72
N LEU A 5 4.39 -19.75 10.00
CA LEU A 5 3.58 -19.16 11.07
C LEU A 5 3.94 -17.68 11.27
N THR A 6 5.24 -17.35 11.26
CA THR A 6 5.71 -15.96 11.37
C THR A 6 5.17 -15.08 10.25
N PHE A 7 5.27 -15.53 8.98
CA PHE A 7 4.74 -14.77 7.84
C PHE A 7 3.23 -14.61 7.88
N THR A 8 2.51 -15.63 8.34
CA THR A 8 1.05 -15.57 8.48
C THR A 8 0.63 -14.53 9.53
N ILE A 9 1.28 -14.53 10.70
CA ILE A 9 0.97 -13.57 11.76
C ILE A 9 1.35 -12.16 11.33
N CYS A 10 2.55 -11.98 10.76
CA CYS A 10 3.01 -10.67 10.30
C CYS A 10 2.08 -10.09 9.22
N SER A 11 1.68 -10.92 8.24
CA SER A 11 0.69 -10.53 7.22
C SER A 11 -0.65 -10.14 7.86
N ALA A 12 -1.21 -10.97 8.74
CA ALA A 12 -2.49 -10.67 9.39
C ALA A 12 -2.45 -9.36 10.19
N VAL A 13 -1.39 -9.12 10.96
CA VAL A 13 -1.21 -7.89 11.73
C VAL A 13 -1.06 -6.69 10.79
N SER A 14 -0.20 -6.76 9.78
CA SER A 14 -0.04 -5.70 8.79
C SER A 14 -1.35 -5.38 8.07
N PHE A 15 -2.15 -6.40 7.73
CA PHE A 15 -3.46 -6.21 7.12
C PHE A 15 -4.41 -5.41 8.03
N LEU A 16 -4.48 -5.76 9.32
CA LEU A 16 -5.31 -5.03 10.28
C LEU A 16 -4.86 -3.57 10.44
N PHE A 17 -3.55 -3.32 10.43
CA PHE A 17 -3.01 -1.96 10.42
C PHE A 17 -3.41 -1.20 9.15
N SER A 18 -3.29 -1.82 7.98
CA SER A 18 -3.70 -1.22 6.72
C SER A 18 -5.17 -0.77 6.76
N ILE A 19 -6.08 -1.65 7.21
CA ILE A 19 -7.50 -1.31 7.38
C ILE A 19 -7.67 -0.15 8.36
N SER A 20 -6.95 -0.18 9.48
CA SER A 20 -7.07 0.86 10.50
C SER A 20 -6.65 2.23 9.97
N PHE A 21 -5.54 2.31 9.23
CA PHE A 21 -5.09 3.55 8.59
C PHE A 21 -6.04 4.05 7.51
N TYR A 22 -6.74 3.14 6.82
CA TYR A 22 -7.75 3.49 5.83
C TYR A 22 -9.04 4.02 6.49
N VAL A 23 -9.61 3.30 7.46
CA VAL A 23 -10.89 3.65 8.10
C VAL A 23 -10.74 4.87 9.02
N PHE A 24 -9.64 4.96 9.76
CA PHE A 24 -9.44 6.01 10.77
C PHE A 24 -8.42 7.07 10.33
N ALA A 25 -8.25 7.29 9.01
CA ALA A 25 -7.28 8.24 8.45
C ALA A 25 -7.40 9.63 9.09
N GLU A 26 -8.61 10.20 9.13
CA GLU A 26 -8.88 11.52 9.69
C GLU A 26 -8.61 11.61 11.19
N PHE A 27 -9.05 10.59 11.94
CA PHE A 27 -8.80 10.52 13.38
C PHE A 27 -7.29 10.56 13.67
N PHE A 28 -6.51 9.76 12.96
CA PHE A 28 -5.07 9.77 13.17
C PHE A 28 -4.41 11.07 12.70
N THR A 29 -4.87 11.68 11.60
CA THR A 29 -4.35 12.97 11.14
C THR A 29 -4.59 14.06 12.19
N LYS A 30 -5.80 14.15 12.75
CA LYS A 30 -6.15 15.14 13.78
C LYS A 30 -5.41 14.93 15.10
N ILE A 31 -5.16 13.69 15.50
CA ILE A 31 -4.33 13.41 16.69
C ILE A 31 -2.88 13.82 16.45
N THR A 32 -2.35 13.55 15.26
CA THR A 32 -0.95 13.84 14.94
C THR A 32 -0.71 15.34 14.74
N PHE A 33 -1.68 16.03 14.14
CA PHE A 33 -1.63 17.45 13.82
C PHE A 33 -2.90 18.15 14.32
N PRO A 34 -3.02 18.40 15.65
CA PRO A 34 -4.25 18.94 16.24
C PRO A 34 -4.56 20.38 15.83
N GLN A 35 -3.57 21.10 15.26
CA GLN A 35 -3.70 22.48 14.78
C GLN A 35 -3.92 22.54 13.25
N ALA A 36 -3.96 21.40 12.56
CA ALA A 36 -4.14 21.38 11.12
C ALA A 36 -5.62 21.61 10.76
N GLU A 37 -5.88 22.49 9.80
CA GLU A 37 -7.21 22.80 9.30
C GLU A 37 -7.24 22.81 7.77
N GLY A 38 -8.44 22.62 7.20
CA GLY A 38 -8.68 22.65 5.76
C GLY A 38 -7.76 21.71 4.97
N TYR A 39 -7.03 22.28 4.01
CA TYR A 39 -6.15 21.55 3.10
C TYR A 39 -5.09 20.69 3.79
N ALA A 40 -4.59 21.10 4.97
CA ALA A 40 -3.59 20.33 5.70
C ALA A 40 -4.14 18.99 6.22
N ILE A 41 -5.42 18.95 6.61
CA ILE A 41 -6.09 17.71 7.02
C ILE A 41 -6.34 16.81 5.82
N GLU A 42 -6.77 17.37 4.69
CA GLU A 42 -6.98 16.61 3.45
C GLU A 42 -5.68 15.95 2.97
N LEU A 43 -4.57 16.71 2.97
CA LEU A 43 -3.24 16.19 2.66
C LEU A 43 -2.82 15.09 3.64
N GLY A 44 -2.99 15.33 4.94
CA GLY A 44 -2.67 14.35 5.97
C GLY A 44 -3.43 13.04 5.76
N ASN A 45 -4.72 13.13 5.46
CA ASN A 45 -5.57 11.98 5.16
C ASN A 45 -5.11 11.26 3.90
N ALA A 46 -4.87 11.98 2.80
CA ALA A 46 -4.35 11.42 1.55
C ALA A 46 -3.07 10.60 1.79
N MET A 47 -2.14 11.12 2.59
CA MET A 47 -0.91 10.41 2.95
C MET A 47 -1.19 9.14 3.77
N ARG A 48 -2.19 9.14 4.66
CA ARG A 48 -2.59 7.93 5.40
C ARG A 48 -3.23 6.88 4.51
N TYR A 49 -4.00 7.27 3.49
CA TYR A 49 -4.55 6.33 2.52
C TYR A 49 -3.45 5.69 1.65
N VAL A 50 -2.46 6.47 1.22
CA VAL A 50 -1.28 5.95 0.51
C VAL A 50 -0.49 4.99 1.41
N LEU A 51 -0.32 5.33 2.68
CA LEU A 51 0.33 4.46 3.67
C LEU A 51 -0.47 3.17 3.90
N ALA A 52 -1.80 3.25 3.98
CA ALA A 52 -2.66 2.07 4.09
C ALA A 52 -2.49 1.14 2.89
N ALA A 53 -2.45 1.69 1.67
CA ALA A 53 -2.25 0.92 0.45
C ALA A 53 -0.85 0.27 0.38
N SER A 54 0.21 0.96 0.83
CA SER A 54 1.56 0.38 0.85
C SER A 54 1.72 -0.70 1.92
N ILE A 55 1.07 -0.55 3.08
CA ILE A 55 1.00 -1.62 4.09
C ILE A 55 0.21 -2.82 3.55
N PHE A 56 -0.86 -2.59 2.78
CA PHE A 56 -1.62 -3.66 2.13
C PHE A 56 -0.75 -4.45 1.14
N LEU A 57 0.05 -3.76 0.31
CA LEU A 57 1.03 -4.39 -0.57
C LEU A 57 1.98 -5.31 0.22
N ALA A 58 2.61 -4.78 1.28
CA ALA A 58 3.54 -5.55 2.11
C ALA A 58 2.84 -6.76 2.76
N SER A 59 1.62 -6.56 3.28
CA SER A 59 0.80 -7.63 3.86
C SER A 59 0.48 -8.75 2.86
N SER A 60 0.09 -8.38 1.64
CA SER A 60 -0.20 -9.33 0.55
C SER A 60 1.05 -10.12 0.18
N MET A 61 2.20 -9.45 0.02
CA MET A 61 3.47 -10.11 -0.26
C MET A 61 3.84 -11.12 0.84
N LEU A 62 3.75 -10.73 2.11
CA LEU A 62 4.03 -11.62 3.25
C LEU A 62 3.09 -12.82 3.30
N PHE A 63 1.80 -12.64 2.95
CA PHE A 63 0.83 -13.72 2.90
C PHE A 63 1.24 -14.80 1.90
N HIS A 64 1.66 -14.39 0.71
CA HIS A 64 2.05 -15.33 -0.34
C HIS A 64 3.44 -15.92 -0.10
N LEU A 65 4.34 -15.19 0.57
CA LEU A 65 5.65 -15.69 1.02
C LEU A 65 5.54 -16.78 2.11
N ARG A 66 4.37 -17.07 2.68
CA ARG A 66 4.25 -18.16 3.66
C ARG A 66 4.50 -19.55 3.06
N ASN A 67 4.44 -19.69 1.74
CA ASN A 67 4.68 -20.93 1.00
C ASN A 67 5.97 -20.79 0.16
N LEU A 68 7.16 -20.92 0.76
CA LEU A 68 8.44 -20.65 0.08
C LEU A 68 9.01 -21.79 -0.80
N THR A 69 8.42 -22.99 -0.76
CA THR A 69 9.00 -24.18 -1.39
C THR A 69 8.36 -24.50 -2.74
N GLY A 70 8.94 -23.99 -3.83
CA GLY A 70 8.63 -24.40 -5.22
C GLY A 70 8.42 -23.25 -6.21
N GLU A 71 8.72 -23.47 -7.49
CA GLU A 71 8.57 -22.51 -8.60
C GLU A 71 7.12 -22.02 -8.77
N SER A 72 6.13 -22.88 -8.47
CA SER A 72 4.70 -22.53 -8.44
C SER A 72 4.36 -21.44 -7.42
N ASN A 73 5.15 -21.31 -6.35
CA ASN A 73 4.93 -20.28 -5.34
C ASN A 73 5.42 -18.89 -5.78
N GLN A 74 6.39 -18.81 -6.71
CA GLN A 74 6.83 -17.54 -7.26
C GLN A 74 5.70 -16.83 -8.01
N LYS A 75 4.92 -17.58 -8.81
CA LYS A 75 3.73 -17.04 -9.50
C LYS A 75 2.67 -16.54 -8.51
N SER A 76 2.47 -17.25 -7.40
CA SER A 76 1.52 -16.84 -6.35
C SER A 76 1.98 -15.56 -5.64
N VAL A 77 3.26 -15.46 -5.28
CA VAL A 77 3.86 -14.24 -4.70
C VAL A 77 3.73 -13.07 -5.67
N LEU A 78 3.98 -13.32 -6.96
CA LEU A 78 3.88 -12.31 -7.99
C LEU A 78 2.46 -11.78 -8.16
N PHE A 79 1.47 -12.68 -8.18
CA PHE A 79 0.06 -12.33 -8.22
C PHE A 79 -0.38 -11.54 -6.99
N GLY A 80 0.02 -11.97 -5.79
CA GLY A 80 -0.27 -11.24 -4.55
C GLY A 80 0.33 -9.84 -4.53
N THR A 81 1.57 -9.71 -5.00
CA THR A 81 2.28 -8.44 -5.06
C THR A 81 1.67 -7.53 -6.12
N SER A 82 1.29 -8.06 -7.29
CA SER A 82 0.65 -7.27 -8.34
C SER A 82 -0.75 -6.77 -7.93
N LEU A 83 -1.51 -7.58 -7.18
CA LEU A 83 -2.79 -7.15 -6.60
C LEU A 83 -2.58 -6.00 -5.60
N GLY A 84 -1.64 -6.15 -4.67
CA GLY A 84 -1.30 -5.08 -3.72
C GLY A 84 -0.82 -3.81 -4.42
N PHE A 85 -0.06 -3.98 -5.50
CA PHE A 85 0.44 -2.89 -6.32
C PHE A 85 -0.69 -2.15 -7.05
N ALA A 86 -1.65 -2.88 -7.62
CA ALA A 86 -2.83 -2.29 -8.25
C ALA A 86 -3.62 -1.41 -7.25
N VAL A 87 -3.75 -1.85 -5.99
CA VAL A 87 -4.40 -1.06 -4.94
C VAL A 87 -3.66 0.26 -4.67
N VAL A 88 -2.32 0.26 -4.64
CA VAL A 88 -1.52 1.50 -4.52
C VAL A 88 -1.76 2.41 -5.73
N CYS A 89 -1.71 1.88 -6.95
CA CYS A 89 -1.95 2.67 -8.16
C CYS A 89 -3.35 3.29 -8.20
N ILE A 90 -4.40 2.52 -7.90
CA ILE A 90 -5.77 3.03 -7.85
C ILE A 90 -5.90 4.12 -6.79
N THR A 91 -5.31 3.92 -5.63
CA THR A 91 -5.30 4.94 -4.56
C THR A 91 -4.67 6.24 -5.06
N LEU A 92 -3.49 6.17 -5.67
CA LEU A 92 -2.80 7.34 -6.23
C LEU A 92 -3.61 8.03 -7.34
N LEU A 93 -4.17 7.25 -8.27
CA LEU A 93 -4.99 7.78 -9.38
C LEU A 93 -6.22 8.52 -8.85
N THR A 94 -6.90 7.96 -7.85
CA THR A 94 -8.10 8.57 -7.24
C THR A 94 -7.79 9.97 -6.71
N TYR A 95 -6.64 10.16 -6.06
CA TYR A 95 -6.24 11.47 -5.52
C TYR A 95 -5.79 12.47 -6.58
N ILE A 96 -5.18 12.00 -7.67
CA ILE A 96 -4.79 12.86 -8.80
C ILE A 96 -6.04 13.35 -9.55
N GLN A 97 -7.01 12.45 -9.79
CA GLN A 97 -8.25 12.77 -10.50
C GLN A 97 -9.13 13.77 -9.73
N LEU A 98 -9.06 13.75 -8.39
CA LEU A 98 -9.80 14.66 -7.51
C LEU A 98 -9.22 16.09 -7.46
N GLY A 99 -8.24 16.42 -8.30
CA GLY A 99 -7.75 17.80 -8.46
C GLY A 99 -6.81 18.29 -7.36
N GLN A 100 -6.37 17.41 -6.46
CA GLN A 100 -5.31 17.75 -5.51
C GLN A 100 -3.97 17.65 -6.25
N SER A 101 -3.46 18.78 -6.73
CA SER A 101 -2.14 18.94 -7.37
C SER A 101 -1.00 18.72 -6.38
N MET A 102 -0.97 17.54 -5.76
CA MET A 102 0.06 17.11 -4.85
C MET A 102 1.27 16.67 -5.67
N GLN A 103 2.19 17.60 -5.93
CA GLN A 103 3.43 17.37 -6.67
C GLN A 103 4.22 16.16 -6.13
N TYR A 104 4.13 15.89 -4.83
CA TYR A 104 4.74 14.72 -4.18
C TYR A 104 4.09 13.38 -4.59
N LEU A 105 2.77 13.39 -4.79
CA LEU A 105 1.99 12.20 -5.15
C LEU A 105 2.24 11.78 -6.61
N GLN A 106 2.49 12.77 -7.49
CA GLN A 106 2.86 12.55 -8.88
C GLN A 106 4.26 11.91 -9.01
N LEU A 107 5.23 12.32 -8.19
CA LEU A 107 6.57 11.70 -8.17
C LEU A 107 6.50 10.24 -7.72
N LEU A 108 5.67 9.95 -6.71
CA LEU A 108 5.40 8.59 -6.26
C LEU A 108 4.76 7.77 -7.39
N GLN A 109 3.72 8.27 -8.06
CA GLN A 109 3.10 7.60 -9.19
C GLN A 109 4.11 7.30 -10.31
N GLN A 110 4.96 8.25 -10.71
CA GLN A 110 5.94 8.03 -11.77
C GLN A 110 6.97 6.96 -11.41
N GLY A 111 7.45 6.94 -10.16
CA GLY A 111 8.33 5.88 -9.66
C GLY A 111 7.68 4.51 -9.72
N PHE A 112 6.43 4.41 -9.23
CA PHE A 112 5.66 3.16 -9.21
C PHE A 112 5.30 2.68 -10.63
N CYS A 113 4.82 3.55 -11.52
CA CYS A 113 4.49 3.20 -12.91
C CYS A 113 5.72 2.72 -13.70
N ARG A 114 6.89 3.36 -13.52
CA ARG A 114 8.13 2.91 -14.16
C ARG A 114 8.56 1.53 -13.68
N PHE A 115 8.47 1.28 -12.37
CA PHE A 115 8.74 -0.03 -11.80
C PHE A 115 7.81 -1.12 -12.39
N PHE A 116 6.52 -0.83 -12.51
CA PHE A 116 5.55 -1.78 -13.09
C PHE A 116 5.77 -2.06 -14.57
N VAL A 117 6.06 -1.04 -15.37
CA VAL A 117 6.38 -1.24 -16.80
C VAL A 117 7.67 -2.06 -16.94
N SER A 118 8.69 -1.80 -16.13
CA SER A 118 9.90 -2.63 -16.08
C SER A 118 9.58 -4.08 -15.68
N PHE A 119 8.64 -4.27 -14.76
CA PHE A 119 8.20 -5.59 -14.31
C PHE A 119 7.44 -6.37 -15.40
N LEU A 120 6.50 -5.73 -16.09
CA LEU A 120 5.74 -6.30 -17.21
C LEU A 120 6.61 -6.69 -18.40
N LYS A 121 7.72 -6.00 -18.60
CA LYS A 121 8.66 -6.23 -19.71
C LYS A 121 9.68 -7.34 -19.43
N ALA A 122 9.77 -7.78 -18.17
CA ALA A 122 10.69 -8.83 -17.72
C ALA A 122 10.08 -10.25 -17.72
N ASN A 123 8.77 -10.35 -17.99
CA ASN A 123 8.03 -11.58 -18.28
C ASN A 123 7.66 -11.65 -19.77
#